data_AF-A0A645J9R9-F1
#
_entry.id   AF-A0A645J9R9-F1
#
_cell.length_a   1.000
_cell.length_b   1.000
_cell.length_c   1.000
_cell.angle_alpha   90.00
_cell.angle_beta   90.00
_cell.angle_gamma   90.00
#
_symmetry.space_group_name_H-M   'P 1'
#
loop_
_entity.id
_entity.type
_entity.pdbx_description
1 polymer ?
#
loop_
_entity_poly.entity_id
_entity_poly.type
_entity_poly.pdbx_seq_one_letter_code
_entity_poly.pdbx_strand_id
1 'polypeptide(L)'
;MIDKKVGFTFTSYRYMKEDGSKTNKIAKAPTKINYNGLLKNTIIGCSTVVLDREIIGDFTMPLVKKGQDTATWLMILRNQDYAYGIDEALVNYRLVGNSLSSNKFKALKRTWNTYRNVENIGFFKSSYVFCFYVYNAIKKRI
;
A
#
# COMPACT_ATOMS: atom_id res chain seq x y z
N MET A 1 -13.04 -13.21 -6.55
CA MET A 1 -13.25 -12.89 -5.12
C MET A 1 -14.19 -13.91 -4.50
N ILE A 2 -15.40 -14.04 -5.05
CA ILE A 2 -16.44 -15.02 -4.66
C ILE A 2 -15.94 -16.47 -4.75
N ASP A 3 -15.52 -16.94 -5.94
CA ASP A 3 -15.12 -18.35 -6.15
C ASP A 3 -13.94 -18.78 -5.28
N LYS A 4 -13.03 -17.84 -4.99
CA LYS A 4 -11.82 -18.07 -4.18
C LYS A 4 -12.01 -17.72 -2.71
N LYS A 5 -13.19 -17.24 -2.30
CA LYS A 5 -13.52 -16.77 -0.94
C LYS A 5 -12.44 -15.85 -0.34
N VAL A 6 -12.08 -14.81 -1.09
CA VAL A 6 -11.04 -13.85 -0.69
C VAL A 6 -11.66 -12.56 -0.22
N GLY A 7 -11.33 -12.11 1.00
CA GLY A 7 -11.87 -10.88 1.58
C GLY A 7 -11.15 -9.59 1.20
N PHE A 8 -9.91 -9.66 0.71
CA PHE A 8 -9.10 -8.48 0.39
C PHE A 8 -8.40 -8.65 -0.96
N THR A 9 -8.83 -7.88 -1.96
CA THR A 9 -8.21 -7.85 -3.29
C THR A 9 -7.79 -6.44 -3.70
N PHE A 10 -6.81 -6.37 -4.60
CA PHE A 10 -6.38 -5.11 -5.21
C PHE A 10 -5.79 -5.33 -6.60
N THR A 11 -5.76 -4.30 -7.44
CA THR A 11 -5.24 -4.39 -8.81
C THR A 11 -3.93 -3.63 -8.99
N SER A 12 -3.21 -3.91 -10.08
CA SER A 12 -2.17 -3.02 -10.57
C SER A 12 -2.78 -1.65 -10.90
N TYR A 13 -1.94 -0.62 -10.96
CA TYR A 13 -2.35 0.72 -11.41
C TYR A 13 -1.25 1.39 -12.24
N ARG A 14 -1.67 2.18 -13.22
CA ARG A 14 -0.80 2.94 -14.11
C ARG A 14 -0.64 4.36 -13.59
N TYR A 15 0.57 4.88 -13.62
CA TYR A 15 0.78 6.29 -13.32
C TYR A 15 0.40 7.15 -14.52
N MET A 16 -0.20 8.31 -14.24
CA MET A 16 -0.65 9.28 -15.24
C MET A 16 -0.07 10.66 -14.87
N LYS A 17 0.30 11.46 -15.86
CA LYS A 17 0.73 12.85 -15.62
C LYS A 17 -0.46 13.74 -15.24
N GLU A 18 -0.16 14.96 -14.78
CA GLU A 18 -1.20 15.94 -14.43
C GLU A 18 -2.13 16.29 -15.60
N ASP A 19 -1.58 16.36 -16.82
CA ASP A 19 -2.28 16.65 -18.08
C ASP A 19 -3.18 15.50 -18.59
N GLY A 20 -3.23 14.37 -17.87
CA GLY A 20 -4.01 13.20 -18.26
C GLY A 20 -3.29 12.24 -19.21
N SER A 21 -2.07 12.55 -19.65
CA SER A 21 -1.28 11.63 -20.47
C SER A 21 -0.86 10.39 -19.65
N LYS A 22 -1.08 9.21 -20.23
CA LYS A 22 -0.70 7.93 -19.62
C LYS A 22 0.83 7.80 -19.62
N THR A 23 1.40 7.29 -18.53
CA THR A 23 2.81 6.88 -18.51
C THR A 23 2.93 5.38 -18.71
N ASN A 24 4.09 4.90 -19.18
CA ASN A 24 4.38 3.47 -19.26
C ASN A 24 4.68 2.85 -17.88
N LYS A 25 4.68 3.66 -16.81
CA LYS A 25 4.99 3.19 -15.45
C LYS A 25 3.75 2.56 -14.83
N ILE A 26 3.87 1.30 -14.43
CA ILE A 26 2.83 0.53 -13.75
C ILE A 26 3.35 0.08 -12.40
N ALA A 27 2.58 0.30 -11.35
CA ALA A 27 2.77 -0.37 -10.08
C ALA A 27 2.09 -1.75 -10.18
N LYS A 28 2.89 -2.77 -10.46
CA LYS A 28 2.40 -4.14 -10.63
C LYS A 28 2.03 -4.76 -9.28
N ALA A 29 0.80 -5.26 -9.16
CA ALA A 29 0.33 -5.97 -8.00
C ALA A 29 0.98 -7.37 -7.97
N PRO A 30 1.56 -7.80 -6.83
CA PRO A 30 1.97 -9.20 -6.67
C PRO A 30 0.74 -10.09 -6.55
N THR A 31 0.85 -11.38 -6.90
CA THR A 31 -0.26 -12.35 -6.77
C THR A 31 -0.90 -12.34 -5.39
N LYS A 32 -0.09 -12.18 -4.33
CA LYS A 32 -0.55 -11.95 -2.97
C LYS A 32 0.50 -11.20 -2.14
N ILE A 33 0.08 -10.51 -1.10
CA ILE A 33 0.94 -9.82 -0.14
C ILE A 33 0.37 -9.97 1.27
N ASN A 34 1.22 -10.28 2.25
CA ASN A 34 0.83 -10.35 3.65
C ASN A 34 1.27 -9.08 4.41
N TYR A 35 0.93 -8.99 5.69
CA TYR A 35 1.29 -7.87 6.57
C TYR A 35 2.78 -7.47 6.46
N ASN A 36 3.70 -8.43 6.62
CA ASN A 36 5.14 -8.13 6.56
C ASN A 36 5.59 -7.72 5.14
N GLY A 37 4.97 -8.28 4.10
CA GLY A 37 5.19 -7.86 2.72
C GLY A 37 4.77 -6.42 2.50
N LEU A 38 3.60 -6.02 3.00
CA LEU A 38 3.10 -4.65 2.87
C LEU A 38 3.95 -3.65 3.64
N LEU A 39 4.44 -4.02 4.84
CA LEU A 39 5.42 -3.21 5.57
C LEU A 39 6.65 -2.93 4.71
N LYS A 40 7.19 -3.94 4.02
CA LYS A 40 8.39 -3.82 3.17
C LYS A 40 8.12 -3.16 1.82
N ASN A 41 6.87 -3.13 1.35
CA ASN A 41 6.52 -2.65 0.02
C ASN A 41 5.08 -2.11 0.00
N THR A 42 4.92 -0.80 0.19
CA THR A 42 3.62 -0.11 0.11
C THR A 42 3.13 -0.06 -1.35
N ILE A 43 2.61 -1.17 -1.84
CA ILE A 43 2.20 -1.36 -3.25
C ILE A 43 0.70 -1.21 -3.47
N ILE A 44 -0.12 -1.33 -2.42
CA ILE A 44 -1.58 -1.26 -2.52
C ILE A 44 -2.03 0.20 -2.65
N GLY A 45 -2.61 0.56 -3.80
CA GLY A 45 -3.22 1.88 -4.00
C GLY A 45 -4.66 1.89 -3.50
N CYS A 46 -5.08 2.92 -2.76
CA CYS A 46 -6.42 2.95 -2.13
C CYS A 46 -7.57 2.74 -3.13
N SER A 47 -7.48 3.38 -4.31
CA SER A 47 -8.48 3.26 -5.38
C SER A 47 -8.47 1.92 -6.12
N THR A 48 -7.54 1.02 -5.81
CA THR A 48 -7.44 -0.31 -6.46
C THR A 48 -8.11 -1.41 -5.65
N VAL A 49 -8.54 -1.11 -4.42
CA VAL A 49 -8.92 -2.11 -3.42
C VAL A 49 -10.41 -2.43 -3.50
N VAL A 50 -10.73 -3.72 -3.42
CA VAL A 50 -12.09 -4.24 -3.20
C VAL A 50 -12.05 -5.20 -2.02
N LEU A 51 -13.02 -5.03 -1.11
CA LEU A 51 -13.09 -5.68 0.19
C LEU A 51 -14.42 -6.38 0.39
N ASP A 52 -14.39 -7.59 0.93
CA ASP A 52 -15.57 -8.34 1.35
C ASP A 52 -15.79 -8.15 2.85
N ARG A 53 -16.85 -7.45 3.25
CA ARG A 53 -17.15 -7.23 4.66
C ARG A 53 -17.63 -8.49 5.38
N GLU A 54 -18.20 -9.46 4.67
CA GLU A 54 -18.61 -10.74 5.27
C GLU A 54 -17.39 -11.58 5.68
N ILE A 55 -16.26 -11.42 4.97
CA ILE A 55 -15.02 -12.16 5.24
C ILE A 55 -14.09 -11.38 6.18
N ILE A 56 -13.89 -10.08 5.95
CA ILE A 56 -12.93 -9.28 6.72
C ILE A 56 -13.52 -8.72 8.03
N GLY A 57 -14.85 -8.75 8.15
CA GLY A 57 -15.59 -8.10 9.23
C GLY A 57 -15.69 -6.59 9.09
N ASP A 58 -16.18 -5.96 10.15
CA ASP A 58 -16.31 -4.51 10.22
C ASP A 58 -14.99 -3.84 10.60
N PHE A 59 -14.71 -2.72 9.97
CA PHE A 59 -13.55 -1.90 10.26
C PHE A 59 -13.81 -0.44 9.92
N THR A 60 -13.03 0.44 10.52
CA THR A 60 -13.03 1.88 10.22
C THR A 60 -11.63 2.35 9.91
N MET A 61 -11.50 3.27 8.95
CA MET A 61 -10.22 3.88 8.63
C MET A 61 -9.67 4.62 9.86
N PRO A 62 -8.44 4.35 10.31
CA PRO A 62 -7.90 5.00 11.49
C PRO A 62 -7.65 6.50 11.23
N LEU A 63 -7.94 7.32 12.24
CA LEU A 63 -7.74 8.76 12.19
C LEU A 63 -6.25 9.12 12.33
N VAL A 64 -5.50 8.92 11.25
CA VAL A 64 -4.10 9.34 11.14
C VAL A 64 -3.94 10.52 10.20
N LYS A 65 -3.06 11.46 10.53
CA LYS A 65 -2.85 12.69 9.73
C LYS A 65 -2.44 12.41 8.28
N LYS A 66 -1.67 11.33 8.04
CA LYS A 66 -1.21 10.89 6.71
C LYS A 66 -1.01 9.38 6.70
N GLY A 67 -1.31 8.74 5.57
CA GLY A 67 -1.10 7.29 5.39
C GLY A 67 -2.25 6.42 5.93
N GLN A 68 -3.47 6.96 5.92
CA GLN A 68 -4.69 6.28 6.37
C GLN A 68 -4.89 4.96 5.64
N ASP A 69 -4.70 4.94 4.31
CA ASP A 69 -4.87 3.75 3.48
C ASP A 69 -3.94 2.63 3.93
N THR A 70 -2.63 2.92 4.04
CA THR A 70 -1.64 1.93 4.46
C THR A 70 -1.90 1.43 5.88
N ALA A 71 -2.30 2.31 6.81
CA ALA A 71 -2.67 1.90 8.16
C ALA A 71 -3.90 0.98 8.16
N THR A 72 -4.89 1.26 7.31
CA THR A 72 -6.08 0.42 7.14
C THR A 72 -5.72 -0.95 6.61
N TRP A 73 -4.88 -1.01 5.58
CA TRP A 73 -4.44 -2.28 4.99
C TRP A 73 -3.60 -3.11 5.96
N LEU A 74 -2.72 -2.47 6.72
CA LEU A 74 -1.96 -3.14 7.78
C LEU A 74 -2.88 -3.65 8.90
N MET A 75 -3.87 -2.86 9.31
CA MET A 75 -4.88 -3.27 10.28
C MET A 75 -5.66 -4.51 9.82
N ILE A 76 -6.16 -4.52 8.58
CA ILE A 76 -6.89 -5.68 8.03
C ILE A 76 -5.96 -6.90 7.94
N LEU A 77 -4.73 -6.73 7.46
CA LEU A 77 -3.74 -7.81 7.32
C LEU A 77 -3.19 -8.35 8.65
N ARG A 78 -3.56 -7.77 9.81
CA ARG A 78 -3.30 -8.39 11.11
C ARG A 78 -4.20 -9.60 11.35
N ASN A 79 -5.41 -9.58 10.79
CA ASN A 79 -6.44 -10.60 10.97
C ASN A 79 -6.69 -11.42 9.69
N GLN A 80 -6.04 -11.06 8.58
CA GLN A 80 -6.16 -11.72 7.28
C GLN A 80 -4.77 -12.13 6.80
N ASP A 81 -4.61 -13.37 6.34
CA ASP A 81 -3.30 -13.89 5.94
C ASP A 81 -2.70 -13.12 4.76
N TYR A 82 -3.53 -12.77 3.77
CA TYR A 82 -3.10 -12.17 2.52
C TYR A 82 -4.14 -11.22 1.92
N ALA A 83 -3.64 -10.17 1.27
CA ALA A 83 -4.34 -9.43 0.23
C ALA A 83 -3.91 -9.98 -1.13
N TYR A 84 -4.84 -10.19 -2.05
CA TYR A 84 -4.58 -10.81 -3.35
C TYR A 84 -4.55 -9.77 -4.46
N GLY A 85 -3.46 -9.77 -5.23
CA GLY A 85 -3.27 -8.82 -6.31
C GLY A 85 -3.67 -9.40 -7.67
N ILE A 86 -4.26 -8.54 -8.49
CA ILE A 86 -4.58 -8.82 -9.89
C ILE A 86 -3.59 -8.00 -10.74
N ASP A 87 -2.76 -8.66 -11.56
CA ASP A 87 -1.78 -7.97 -12.41
C ASP A 87 -2.43 -7.36 -13.67
N GLU A 88 -3.42 -6.50 -13.45
CA GLU A 88 -4.10 -5.75 -14.47
C GLU A 88 -4.24 -4.29 -14.03
N ALA A 89 -3.80 -3.36 -14.89
CA ALA A 89 -3.78 -1.94 -14.56
C ALA A 89 -5.15 -1.30 -14.78
N LEU A 90 -6.09 -1.54 -13.86
CA LEU A 90 -7.48 -1.06 -13.92
C LEU A 90 -7.66 0.39 -13.44
N VAL A 91 -6.63 0.99 -12.85
CA VAL A 91 -6.66 2.35 -12.31
C VAL A 91 -5.56 3.22 -12.92
N ASN A 92 -5.88 4.48 -13.23
CA ASN A 92 -4.90 5.51 -13.57
C ASN A 92 -4.69 6.45 -12.38
N TYR A 93 -3.51 6.41 -11.77
CA TYR A 93 -3.12 7.22 -10.62
C TYR A 93 -2.39 8.49 -11.08
N ARG A 94 -3.02 9.66 -10.89
CA ARG A 94 -2.46 10.95 -11.28
C ARG A 94 -1.32 11.36 -10.35
N LEU A 95 -0.15 11.60 -10.93
CA LEU A 95 1.00 12.19 -10.24
C LEU A 95 0.86 13.70 -10.23
N VAL A 96 0.88 14.32 -9.05
CA VAL A 96 0.84 15.78 -8.88
C VAL A 96 2.14 16.23 -8.21
N GLY A 97 2.79 17.29 -8.70
CA GLY A 97 4.11 17.78 -8.27
C GLY A 97 4.17 18.15 -6.78
N ASN A 98 3.07 18.68 -6.24
CA ASN A 98 2.93 19.01 -4.80
C ASN A 98 2.16 17.93 -4.00
N SER A 99 2.03 16.72 -4.53
CA SER A 99 1.38 15.62 -3.81
C SER A 99 2.11 15.25 -2.52
N LEU A 100 1.38 14.65 -1.56
CA LEU A 100 1.95 14.16 -0.30
C LEU A 100 3.13 13.20 -0.47
N SER A 101 3.25 12.56 -1.64
CA SER A 101 4.31 11.61 -2.01
C SER A 101 5.49 12.22 -2.77
N SER A 102 5.44 13.50 -3.17
CA SER A 102 6.53 14.12 -3.94
C SER A 102 7.78 14.35 -3.08
N ASN A 103 7.60 14.67 -1.79
CA ASN A 103 8.70 14.87 -0.86
C ASN A 103 9.14 13.54 -0.22
N LYS A 104 10.27 13.02 -0.69
CA LYS A 104 10.86 11.72 -0.31
C LYS A 104 11.16 11.63 1.19
N PHE A 105 11.76 12.67 1.76
CA PHE A 105 12.08 12.72 3.20
C PHE A 105 10.82 12.67 4.07
N LYS A 106 9.77 13.41 3.68
CA LYS A 106 8.47 13.35 4.37
C LYS A 106 7.84 11.96 4.26
N ALA A 107 7.99 11.28 3.12
CA ALA A 107 7.49 9.91 2.94
C ALA A 107 8.23 8.89 3.83
N LEU A 108 9.56 8.99 3.94
CA LEU A 108 10.36 8.17 4.86
C LEU A 108 9.94 8.39 6.32
N LYS A 109 9.87 9.64 6.77
CA LYS A 109 9.45 10.00 8.14
C LYS A 109 8.04 9.49 8.46
N ARG A 110 7.11 9.60 7.50
CA ARG A 110 5.74 9.07 7.64
C ARG A 110 5.74 7.56 7.81
N THR A 111 6.50 6.85 6.98
CA THR A 111 6.57 5.39 7.01
C THR A 111 7.15 4.90 8.34
N TRP A 112 8.22 5.54 8.82
CA TRP A 112 8.78 5.26 10.14
C TRP A 112 7.78 5.52 11.28
N ASN A 113 7.05 6.63 11.20
CA ASN A 113 5.99 6.96 12.17
C ASN A 113 4.87 5.91 12.16
N THR A 114 4.44 5.43 10.99
CA THR A 114 3.46 4.34 10.89
C THR A 114 3.96 3.11 11.63
N TYR A 115 5.22 2.70 11.45
CA TYR A 115 5.74 1.51 12.13
C TYR A 115 5.81 1.67 13.66
N ARG A 116 6.33 2.81 14.14
CA ARG A 116 6.62 2.99 15.57
C ARG A 116 5.41 3.45 16.39
N ASN A 117 4.57 4.32 15.83
CA ASN A 117 3.52 5.02 16.59
C ASN A 117 2.10 4.60 16.21
N VAL A 118 1.88 4.04 15.01
CA VAL A 118 0.57 3.52 14.59
C VAL A 118 0.53 2.01 14.82
N GLU A 119 1.49 1.29 14.25
CA GLU A 119 1.54 -0.17 14.32
C GLU A 119 2.22 -0.70 15.59
N ASN A 120 2.88 0.17 16.36
CA ASN A 120 3.60 -0.16 17.60
C ASN A 120 4.63 -1.30 17.45
N ILE A 121 5.29 -1.38 16.29
CA ILE A 121 6.29 -2.41 15.98
C ILE A 121 7.59 -2.12 16.71
N GLY A 122 8.19 -3.12 17.38
CA GLY A 122 9.49 -2.98 18.06
C GLY A 122 10.61 -2.44 17.15
N PHE A 123 11.63 -1.83 17.75
CA PHE A 123 12.68 -1.11 17.02
C PHE A 123 13.40 -1.98 15.97
N PHE A 124 13.88 -3.17 16.36
CA PHE A 124 14.62 -4.05 15.44
C PHE A 124 13.80 -4.47 14.21
N LYS A 125 12.55 -4.88 14.42
CA LYS A 125 11.66 -5.24 13.31
C LYS A 125 11.34 -4.03 12.44
N SER A 126 11.12 -2.86 13.05
CA SER A 126 10.88 -1.61 12.32
C SER A 126 12.07 -1.24 11.42
N SER A 127 13.29 -1.29 11.95
CA SER A 127 14.51 -1.04 11.18
C SER A 127 14.67 -2.02 10.03
N TYR A 128 14.47 -3.32 10.27
CA TYR A 128 14.55 -4.35 9.24
C TYR A 128 13.57 -4.09 8.10
N VAL A 129 12.27 -3.94 8.37
CA VAL A 129 11.27 -3.71 7.31
C VAL A 129 11.45 -2.36 6.62
N PHE A 130 11.93 -1.34 7.34
CA PHE A 130 12.21 -0.01 6.79
C PHE A 130 13.35 -0.04 5.77
N CYS A 131 14.42 -0.80 6.02
CA CYS A 131 15.50 -0.98 5.05
C CYS A 131 14.99 -1.57 3.73
N PHE A 132 14.14 -2.61 3.79
CA PHE A 132 13.50 -3.18 2.61
C PHE A 132 12.56 -2.19 1.92
N TYR A 133 11.81 -1.40 2.68
CA TYR A 133 10.96 -0.34 2.13
C TYR A 133 11.78 0.69 1.33
N VAL A 134 12.89 1.17 1.89
CA VAL A 134 13.80 2.11 1.21
C VAL A 134 14.35 1.47 -0.06
N TYR A 135 14.84 0.24 0.01
CA TYR A 135 15.36 -0.49 -1.15
C TYR A 135 14.30 -0.64 -2.26
N ASN A 136 13.08 -1.08 -1.91
CA ASN A 136 11.98 -1.21 -2.87
C ASN A 136 11.56 0.14 -3.47
N ALA A 137 11.58 1.20 -2.67
CA ALA A 137 11.27 2.56 -3.14
C ALA A 137 12.30 3.09 -4.16
N ILE A 138 13.59 2.71 -4.01
CA ILE A 138 14.65 3.02 -4.96
C ILE A 138 14.50 2.16 -6.22
N LYS A 139 14.33 0.84 -6.07
CA LYS A 139 14.17 -0.10 -7.18
C LYS A 139 12.99 0.24 -8.10
N LYS A 140 11.89 0.80 -7.58
CA LYS A 140 10.75 1.26 -8.39
C LYS A 140 11.05 2.52 -9.24
N ARG A 141 12.22 3.12 -9.11
CA ARG A 141 12.58 4.42 -9.70
C ARG A 141 13.77 4.35 -10.64
N ILE A 142 14.66 3.38 -10.46
CA ILE A 142 15.66 2.96 -11.44
C ILE A 142 14.95 2.07 -12.46
#